data_AF-A0A848T9E2-F1
#
_entry.id   AF-A0A848T9E2-F1
#
_cell.length_a   1.000
_cell.length_b   1.000
_cell.length_c   1.000
_cell.angle_alpha   90.00
_cell.angle_beta   90.00
_cell.angle_gamma   90.00
#
_symmetry.space_group_name_H-M   'P 1'
#
loop_
_entity.id
_entity.type
_entity.pdbx_description
1 polymer ?
#
loop_
_entity_poly.entity_id
_entity_poly.type
_entity_poly.pdbx_seq_one_letter_code
_entity_poly.pdbx_strand_id
1 'polypeptide(L)' 'ATFFAFLVAGLIPLLPFVFAIDRAFEWSIAATGLTFFAVGAMKSVWSLASWWRSGAETLLIGGFAAAIAYFVGTLFA' A
#
# COMPACT_ATOMS: atom_id res chain seq x y z
N ALA A 1 -11.56 2.60 16.15
CA ALA A 1 -11.31 1.48 15.22
C ALA A 1 -10.53 1.93 13.97
N THR A 2 -10.94 3.00 13.28
CA THR A 2 -10.28 3.51 12.05
C THR A 2 -8.80 3.87 12.23
N PHE A 3 -8.44 4.49 13.36
CA PHE A 3 -7.04 4.82 13.67
C PHE A 3 -6.13 3.57 13.73
N PHE A 4 -6.58 2.51 14.41
CA PHE A 4 -5.80 1.27 14.49
C PHE A 4 -5.65 0.59 13.13
N ALA A 5 -6.71 0.59 12.30
CA ALA A 5 -6.63 0.06 10.94
C ALA A 5 -5.60 0.83 10.10
N PHE A 6 -5.59 2.17 10.19
CA PHE A 6 -4.59 3.01 9.54
C PHE A 6 -3.17 2.72 10.05
N LEU A 7 -2.98 2.62 11.37
CA LEU A 7 -1.69 2.34 11.98
C LEU A 7 -1.12 0.99 11.51
N VAL A 8 -1.93 -0.08 11.58
CA VAL A 8 -1.49 -1.42 11.19
C VAL A 8 -1.18 -1.47 9.70
N ALA A 9 -2.05 -0.93 8.84
CA ALA A 9 -1.81 -0.92 7.39
C ALA A 9 -0.57 -0.08 7.02
N GLY A 10 -0.38 1.08 7.67
CA GLY A 10 0.76 1.95 7.43
C GLY A 10 2.09 1.40 7.94
N LEU A 11 2.08 0.56 8.98
CA LEU A 11 3.29 -0.05 9.53
C LEU A 11 3.88 -1.14 8.63
N ILE A 12 3.05 -1.90 7.92
CA ILE A 12 3.48 -3.04 7.08
C ILE A 12 4.64 -2.67 6.13
N PRO A 13 4.56 -1.62 5.30
CA PRO A 13 5.65 -1.26 4.39
C PRO A 13 6.86 -0.60 5.09
N LEU A 14 6.76 -0.23 6.36
CA LEU A 14 7.87 0.32 7.14
C LEU A 14 8.73 -0.77 7.80
N LEU A 15 8.17 -1.97 8.01
CA LEU A 15 8.87 -3.09 8.65
C LEU A 15 10.23 -3.41 8.01
N PRO A 16 10.38 -3.46 6.67
CA PRO A 16 11.69 -3.75 6.06
C PRO A 16 12.78 -2.75 6.44
N PHE A 17 12.41 -1.47 6.65
CA PHE A 17 13.34 -0.43 7.09
C PHE A 17 13.65 -0.54 8.58
N VAL A 18 12.66 -0.82 9.42
CA VAL A 18 12.83 -1.00 10.86
C VAL A 18 13.75 -2.17 11.18
N PHE A 19 13.64 -3.26 10.41
CA PHE A 19 14.48 -4.45 10.58
C PHE A 19 15.76 -4.44 9.74
N ALA A 20 16.07 -3.33 9.05
CA ALA A 20 17.25 -3.18 8.20
C ALA A 20 17.46 -4.36 7.23
N ILE A 21 16.38 -4.82 6.60
CA ILE A 21 16.42 -5.94 5.65
C ILE A 21 17.19 -5.51 4.40
N ASP A 22 18.04 -6.38 3.86
CA ASP A 22 18.65 -6.15 2.56
C ASP A 22 17.56 -5.88 1.51
N ARG A 23 17.79 -4.88 0.65
CA ARG A 23 16.80 -4.49 -0.38
C ARG A 23 15.45 -4.05 0.23
N ALA A 24 15.51 -3.38 1.38
CA ALA A 24 14.33 -2.88 2.12
C ALA A 24 13.37 -2.07 1.25
N PHE A 25 13.89 -1.32 0.27
CA PHE A 25 13.07 -0.54 -0.65
C PHE A 25 12.18 -1.45 -1.53
N GLU A 26 12.74 -2.49 -2.14
CA GLU A 26 11.96 -3.43 -2.95
C GLU A 26 10.96 -4.22 -2.11
N TRP A 27 11.35 -4.62 -0.90
CA TRP A 27 10.43 -5.27 0.05
C TRP A 27 9.29 -4.35 0.47
N SER A 28 9.57 -3.06 0.69
CA SER A 28 8.57 -2.06 1.04
C SER A 28 7.58 -1.80 -0.12
N ILE A 29 8.05 -1.80 -1.36
CA ILE A 29 7.18 -1.70 -2.55
C ILE A 29 6.22 -2.90 -2.60
N ALA A 30 6.75 -4.12 -2.46
CA ALA A 30 5.93 -5.34 -2.48
C ALA A 30 4.91 -5.36 -1.33
N ALA A 31 5.35 -4.98 -0.12
CA ALA A 31 4.51 -4.91 1.07
C ALA A 31 3.40 -3.85 0.94
N THR A 32 3.70 -2.69 0.37
CA THR A 32 2.72 -1.63 0.09
C THR A 32 1.67 -2.12 -0.92
N GLY A 33 2.12 -2.73 -2.02
CA GLY A 33 1.22 -3.26 -3.04
C GLY A 33 0.30 -4.35 -2.49
N LEU A 34 0.85 -5.27 -1.69
CA LEU A 34 0.06 -6.31 -1.03
C LEU A 34 -0.96 -5.71 -0.05
N THR A 35 -0.57 -4.69 0.71
CA THR A 35 -1.45 -4.00 1.66
C THR A 35 -2.61 -3.31 0.95
N PHE A 36 -2.35 -2.55 -0.13
CA PHE A 36 -3.40 -1.91 -0.91
C PHE A 36 -4.35 -2.92 -1.54
N PHE A 37 -3.82 -4.00 -2.13
CA PHE A 37 -4.66 -5.03 -2.72
C PHE A 37 -5.50 -5.76 -1.65
N ALA A 38 -4.91 -6.12 -0.51
CA ALA A 38 -5.63 -6.80 0.58
C ALA A 38 -6.76 -5.94 1.15
N VAL A 39 -6.49 -4.65 1.41
CA VAL A 39 -7.52 -3.71 1.90
C VAL A 39 -8.63 -3.53 0.86
N GLY A 40 -8.27 -3.37 -0.41
CA GLY A 40 -9.23 -3.29 -1.51
C GLY A 40 -10.04 -4.58 -1.70
N ALA A 41 -9.43 -5.74 -1.52
CA ALA A 41 -10.11 -7.04 -1.58
C ALA A 41 -11.05 -7.23 -0.38
N MET A 42 -10.64 -6.86 0.84
CA MET A 42 -11.52 -6.90 2.02
C MET A 42 -12.75 -6.00 1.84
N LYS A 43 -12.58 -4.81 1.26
CA LYS A 43 -13.70 -3.92 0.91
C LYS A 43 -14.76 -4.61 0.02
N SER A 44 -14.36 -5.57 -0.81
CA SER A 44 -15.28 -6.26 -1.73
C SER A 44 -16.33 -7.13 -1.03
N VAL A 45 -16.11 -7.51 0.24
CA VAL A 45 -17.08 -8.28 1.03
C VAL A 45 -18.42 -7.54 1.17
N TRP A 46 -18.38 -6.20 1.13
CA TRP A 46 -19.56 -5.34 1.21
C TRP A 46 -19.95 -4.70 -0.13
N SER A 47 -19.27 -5.06 -1.22
CA SER A 47 -19.48 -4.51 -2.56
C SER A 47 -20.05 -5.56 -3.51
N LEU A 48 -20.82 -5.13 -4.52
CA LEU A 48 -21.21 -6.00 -5.64
C LEU A 48 -20.03 -6.29 -6.59
N ALA A 49 -18.89 -5.60 -6.43
CA ALA A 49 -17.71 -5.80 -7.25
C ALA A 49 -16.88 -7.01 -6.79
N SER A 50 -16.28 -7.72 -7.74
CA SER A 50 -15.39 -8.84 -7.44
C SER A 50 -14.14 -8.39 -6.66
N TRP A 51 -13.68 -9.25 -5.75
CA TRP A 51 -12.53 -9.00 -4.86
C TRP A 51 -11.26 -8.58 -5.60
N TRP A 52 -10.96 -9.24 -6.73
CA TRP A 52 -9.80 -8.93 -7.55
C TRP A 52 -9.89 -7.55 -8.21
N ARG A 53 -11.09 -7.10 -8.59
CA ARG A 53 -11.30 -5.80 -9.23
C ARG A 53 -11.19 -4.67 -8.20
N SER A 54 -11.82 -4.84 -7.04
CA SER A 54 -11.74 -3.88 -5.93
C SER A 54 -10.31 -3.77 -5.36
N GLY A 55 -9.61 -4.90 -5.26
CA GLY A 55 -8.19 -4.94 -4.91
C GLY A 55 -7.31 -4.22 -5.94
N ALA A 56 -7.50 -4.50 -7.23
CA ALA A 56 -6.76 -3.84 -8.32
C ALA A 56 -7.01 -2.33 -8.38
N GLU A 57 -8.26 -1.88 -8.20
CA GLU A 57 -8.60 -0.46 -8.16
C GLU A 57 -7.84 0.26 -7.03
N THR A 58 -7.83 -0.33 -5.83
CA THR A 58 -7.13 0.25 -4.67
C THR A 58 -5.61 0.26 -4.88
N LEU A 59 -5.05 -0.82 -5.44
CA LEU A 59 -3.64 -0.91 -5.81
C LEU A 59 -3.24 0.16 -6.83
N LEU A 60 -4.06 0.38 -7.87
CA LEU A 60 -3.77 1.37 -8.91
C LEU A 60 -3.83 2.79 -8.35
N ILE A 61 -4.88 3.13 -7.60
CA ILE A 61 -5.01 4.46 -6.98
C ILE A 61 -3.81 4.75 -6.06
N GLY A 62 -3.48 3.80 -5.17
CA GLY A 62 -2.33 3.94 -4.27
C GLY A 62 -0.99 3.98 -5.01
N GLY A 63 -0.83 3.17 -6.06
CA GLY A 63 0.36 3.17 -6.91
C GLY A 63 0.58 4.48 -7.65
N PHE A 64 -0.48 5.10 -8.19
CA PHE A 64 -0.40 6.43 -8.78
C PHE A 64 -0.02 7.49 -7.75
N ALA A 65 -0.62 7.45 -6.55
CA ALA A 65 -0.25 8.36 -5.47
C ALA A 65 1.22 8.20 -5.07
N ALA A 66 1.72 6.97 -4.96
CA ALA A 66 3.12 6.69 -4.65
C ALA A 66 4.07 7.18 -5.76
N ALA A 67 3.73 6.99 -7.03
CA ALA A 67 4.51 7.49 -8.16
C ALA A 67 4.58 9.02 -8.17
N ILE A 68 3.46 9.70 -7.91
CA ILE A 68 3.42 11.16 -7.78
C ILE A 68 4.27 11.62 -6.59
N ALA A 69 4.14 10.97 -5.43
CA ALA A 69 4.91 11.31 -4.24
C ALA A 69 6.43 11.13 -4.47
N TYR A 70 6.83 10.05 -5.14
CA TYR A 70 8.23 9.83 -5.52
C TYR A 70 8.72 10.92 -6.47
N PHE A 71 7.98 11.22 -7.54
CA PHE A 71 8.35 12.25 -8.51
C PHE A 71 8.47 13.63 -7.87
N VAL A 72 7.47 14.04 -7.07
CA VAL A 72 7.50 15.31 -6.34
C VAL A 72 8.67 15.33 -5.36
N GLY A 73 8.91 14.22 -4.65
CA GLY A 73 10.07 14.06 -3.78
C GLY A 73 11.39 14.32 -4.51
N THR A 74 11.55 13.80 -5.73
CA THR A 74 12.75 14.04 -6.56
C THR A 74 12.92 15.48 -7.05
N LEU A 75 11.86 16.29 -7.08
CA LEU A 75 11.94 17.70 -7.50
C LEU A 75 12.55 18.58 -6.39
N PHE A 76 12.38 18.19 -5.13
CA PHE A 76 12.84 18.94 -3.95
C PHE A 76 13.99 18.24 -3.20
N ALA A 77 14.54 17.16 -3.77
CA ALA A 77 15.68 16.41 -3.23
C ALA A 77 17.02 16.94 -3.77
#